data_AF-A0A415EQD5-F1
#
_entry.id   AF-A0A415EQD5-F1
#
_cell.length_a   1.000
_cell.length_b   1.000
_cell.length_c   1.000
_cell.angle_alpha   90.00
_cell.angle_beta   90.00
_cell.angle_gamma   90.00
#
_symmetry.space_group_name_H-M   'P 1'
#
loop_
_entity.id
_entity.type
_entity.pdbx_description
1 polymer ?
#
loop_
_entity_poly.entity_id
_entity_poly.type
_entity_poly.pdbx_seq_one_letter_code
_entity_poly.pdbx_strand_id
1 'polypeptide(L)' 'MAINLKAKETLIQVGEMKGQYRFILGTELYNKLSESKVIKEAAIRSGVS' A
#
# COMPACT_ATOMS: atom_id res chain seq x y z
N MET A 1 8.35 -11.82 1.51
CA MET A 1 7.29 -11.06 0.81
C MET A 1 7.95 -10.08 -0.12
N ALA A 2 7.60 -10.09 -1.41
CA ALA A 2 8.09 -9.09 -2.35
C ALA A 2 7.08 -7.93 -2.38
N ILE A 3 7.55 -6.72 -2.11
CA ILE A 3 6.77 -5.50 -2.30
C ILE A 3 6.90 -5.12 -3.77
N ASN A 4 5.79 -4.99 -4.48
CA ASN A 4 5.84 -4.47 -5.83
C ASN A 4 5.74 -2.95 -5.82
N LEU A 5 6.63 -2.33 -6.58
CA LEU A 5 6.77 -0.90 -6.69
C LEU A 5 6.54 -0.51 -8.13
N LYS A 6 5.61 0.43 -8.35
CA LYS A 6 5.45 1.10 -9.63
C LYS A 6 5.69 2.59 -9.49
N ALA A 7 6.39 3.15 -10.46
CA ALA A 7 6.47 4.60 -10.59
C ALA A 7 5.15 5.12 -11.14
N LYS A 8 4.51 6.05 -10.44
CA LYS A 8 3.36 6.80 -10.94
C LYS A 8 3.73 8.25 -11.10
N GLU A 9 3.27 8.87 -12.18
CA GLU A 9 3.39 10.30 -12.36
C GLU A 9 2.37 10.98 -11.44
N THR A 10 2.81 11.92 -10.61
CA THR A 10 1.94 12.62 -9.66
C THR A 10 2.34 14.09 -9.56
N LEU A 11 1.34 14.96 -9.57
CA LEU A 11 1.52 16.39 -9.36
C LEU A 11 1.83 16.65 -7.89
N ILE A 12 2.99 17.26 -7.61
CA ILE A 12 3.36 17.63 -6.26
C ILE A 12 2.54 18.87 -5.84
N GLN A 13 1.74 18.73 -4.79
CA GLN A 13 0.80 19.77 -4.33
C GLN A 13 1.41 20.73 -3.30
N VAL A 14 2.53 20.38 -2.67
CA VAL A 14 3.12 21.11 -1.53
C VAL A 14 4.64 21.14 -1.57
N GLY A 15 5.24 22.11 -0.88
CA GLY A 15 6.71 22.29 -0.78
C GLY A 15 7.32 23.09 -1.93
N GLU A 16 8.65 23.14 -1.98
CA GLU A 16 9.42 23.90 -2.99
C GLU A 16 9.13 23.45 -4.43
N MET A 17 8.68 22.21 -4.59
CA MET A 17 8.42 21.58 -5.90
C MET A 17 6.94 21.58 -6.29
N LYS A 18 6.14 22.40 -5.60
CA LYS A 18 4.71 22.53 -5.85
C LYS A 18 4.43 22.92 -7.30
N GLY A 19 3.52 22.19 -7.93
CA GLY A 19 3.11 22.42 -9.32
C GLY A 19 3.91 21.63 -10.37
N GLN A 20 4.93 20.87 -9.97
CA GLN A 20 5.68 20.01 -10.89
C GLN A 20 5.20 18.56 -10.84
N TYR A 21 5.14 17.92 -12.01
CA TYR A 21 4.91 16.48 -12.13
C TYR A 21 6.20 15.72 -11.87
N ARG A 22 6.12 14.70 -11.02
CA ARG A 22 7.24 13.80 -10.75
C ARG A 22 6.77 12.36 -10.66
N PHE A 23 7.67 11.46 -11.01
CA PHE A 23 7.48 10.03 -10.79
C PHE A 23 7.77 9.70 -9.34
N ILE A 24 6.77 9.19 -8.64
CA ILE A 24 6.88 8.72 -7.25
C ILE A 24 6.71 7.21 -7.25
N LEU A 25 7.56 6.51 -6.50
CA LEU A 25 7.40 5.07 -6.26
C LEU A 25 6.19 4.85 -5.34
N GLY A 26 5.15 4.25 -5.89
CA GLY A 26 3.98 3.77 -5.15
C GLY A 26 4.04 2.26 -4.99
N THR A 27 3.66 1.77 -3.82
CA THR A 27 3.51 0.33 -3.57
C THR A 27 2.19 -0.14 -4.19
N GLU A 28 2.25 -1.09 -5.11
CA GLU A 28 1.04 -1.82 -5.54
C GLU A 28 0.81 -2.99 -4.57
N LEU A 29 -0.28 -2.90 -3.80
CA LEU A 29 -0.73 -3.98 -2.95
C LEU A 29 -1.48 -5.01 -3.81
N TYR A 30 -0.83 -6.11 -4.16
CA TYR A 30 -1.41 -7.13 -5.03
C TYR A 30 -2.56 -7.93 -4.44
N ASN A 31 -2.78 -7.87 -3.14
CA ASN A 31 -3.80 -8.67 -2.50
C ASN A 31 -4.26 -7.98 -1.22
N LYS A 32 -5.40 -7.30 -1.29
CA LYS A 32 -6.24 -7.18 -0.10
C LYS A 32 -6.72 -8.60 0.18
N LEU A 33 -6.19 -9.25 1.23
CA LEU A 33 -6.73 -10.53 1.67
C LEU A 33 -8.25 -10.37 1.87
N SER A 34 -9.02 -11.40 1.52
CA SER A 34 -10.45 -11.40 1.84
C SER A 34 -10.63 -11.24 3.35
N GLU A 35 -11.69 -10.54 3.75
CA GLU A 35 -11.94 -10.22 5.17
C GLU A 35 -11.95 -11.49 6.04
N SER A 36 -12.54 -12.57 5.55
CA SER A 36 -12.55 -13.87 6.23
C SER A 36 -11.15 -14.42 6.51
N LYS A 37 -10.20 -14.24 5.58
CA LYS A 37 -8.82 -14.70 5.76
C LYS A 37 -8.07 -13.82 6.76
N VAL A 38 -8.34 -12.50 6.75
CA VAL A 38 -7.78 -11.55 7.72
C VAL A 38 -8.26 -11.88 9.14
N ILE A 39 -9.56 -12.12 9.31
CA ILE A 39 -10.15 -12.47 10.62
C ILE A 39 -9.56 -13.79 11.14
N LYS A 40 -9.45 -14.81 10.28
CA LYS A 40 -8.86 -16.10 10.67
C LYS A 40 -7.39 -15.99 11.09
N GLU A 41 -6.59 -15.22 10.35
CA GLU A 41 -5.19 -14.94 10.72
C GLU A 41 -5.11 -14.14 12.04
N ALA A 42 -5.98 -13.15 12.23
CA ALA A 42 -6.03 -12.35 13.44
C ALA A 42 -6.45 -13.18 14.67
N ALA A 43 -7.42 -14.07 14.51
CA ALA A 43 -7.88 -15.04 15.50
C ALA A 43 -6.73 -15.95 15.97
N ILE A 44 -6.04 -16.59 15.02
CA ILE A 44 -4.85 -17.44 15.29
C ILE A 44 -3.76 -16.65 16.04
N ARG A 45 -3.44 -15.42 15.58
CA ARG A 45 -2.39 -14.59 16.20
C ARG A 45 -2.76 -14.07 17.59
N SER A 46 -4.05 -13.87 17.83
CA SER A 46 -4.56 -13.37 19.11
C SER A 46 -4.88 -14.50 20.11
N GLY A 47 -4.72 -15.77 19.69
CA GLY A 47 -5.05 -16.94 20.51
C GLY A 47 -6.55 -17.10 20.77
N VAL A 48 -7.40 -16.43 19.98
CA VAL A 48 -8.85 -16.47 20.10
C VAL A 48 -9.34 -17.34 18.94
N SER A 49 -9.91 -18.51 19.22
CA SER A 49 -10.36 -19.45 18.19
C SER A 49 -11.86 -19.38 17.93
#